data_AF-A0A2N1RS06-F1
#
_entry.id   AF-A0A2N1RS06-F1
#
_cell.length_a   1.000
_cell.length_b   1.000
_cell.length_c   1.000
_cell.angle_alpha   90.00
_cell.angle_beta   90.00
_cell.angle_gamma   90.00
#
_symmetry.space_group_name_H-M   'P 1'
#
loop_
_entity.id
_entity.type
_entity.pdbx_description
1 polymer ?
#
loop_
_entity_poly.entity_id
_entity_poly.type
_entity_poly.pdbx_seq_one_letter_code
_entity_poly.pdbx_strand_id
1 'polypeptide(L)'
;MIRKAIDKNTMETIITKRIKLHFIVPIIIYTIGIFISFSTRAISSSFLWQDGHLELSPGYTMPIGDWANELKPGFGIGLGYSFPTSFLNNQVFVIQELSYSRWAFASNDNSTANIYSYSLLPAIYFPYSFTTGKIVAPFFAVGGQFSDLNLIEEKLSKNDHYFGLFLKGRTGIFLDITSNLRVKLQAEISSYPYISHKLNYTSISLGIGYRFTAPAEIQNPNAKKIITLHNDGAIARNSEDWIKLQELVTEILALDPRDDQALYYQLEIQDEGIYQTALQTIQTKGELQAIPLLEKIAQRHKPAQQQLIFIRNKFKTKIPEWRKSGVQAYENLNYQLCVQLMKQILLVDPEEETAKIYLPRAEKRLQALEKLQ
;
A
#
# COMPACT_ATOMS: atom_id res chain seq x y z
N MET A 1 68.34 4.33 -4.19
CA MET A 1 68.35 5.59 -4.97
C MET A 1 67.92 5.30 -6.41
N ILE A 2 66.66 4.95 -6.65
CA ILE A 2 66.09 4.80 -8.01
C ILE A 2 64.67 5.37 -7.97
N ARG A 3 64.54 6.69 -8.21
CA ARG A 3 63.24 7.30 -8.57
C ARG A 3 63.11 7.14 -10.08
N LYS A 4 62.30 6.17 -10.52
CA LYS A 4 61.84 6.11 -11.92
C LYS A 4 60.98 7.36 -12.15
N ALA A 5 61.47 8.27 -12.97
CA ALA A 5 60.69 9.41 -13.46
C ALA A 5 59.53 8.85 -14.28
N ILE A 6 58.33 8.88 -13.70
CA ILE A 6 57.11 8.64 -14.47
C ILE A 6 56.91 9.88 -15.33
N ASP A 7 56.95 9.70 -16.65
CA ASP A 7 56.77 10.76 -17.64
C ASP A 7 55.45 11.50 -17.38
N LYS A 8 55.54 12.83 -17.33
CA LYS A 8 54.43 13.75 -17.06
C LYS A 8 53.24 13.49 -18.00
N ASN A 9 53.51 13.12 -19.26
CA ASN A 9 52.47 12.76 -20.23
C ASN A 9 51.70 11.49 -19.84
N THR A 10 52.37 10.52 -19.22
CA THR A 10 51.72 9.28 -18.75
C THR A 10 50.82 9.60 -17.55
N MET A 11 51.25 10.50 -16.67
CA MET A 11 50.47 10.91 -15.51
C MET A 11 49.21 11.70 -15.92
N GLU A 12 49.34 12.67 -16.82
CA GLU A 12 48.19 13.44 -17.35
C GLU A 12 47.19 12.54 -18.10
N THR A 13 47.67 11.53 -18.83
CA THR A 13 46.79 10.58 -19.53
C THR A 13 46.01 9.69 -18.56
N ILE A 14 46.65 9.24 -17.46
CA ILE A 14 46.01 8.43 -16.42
C ILE A 14 44.97 9.26 -15.64
N ILE A 15 45.30 10.51 -15.29
CA ILE A 15 44.40 11.43 -14.59
C ILE A 15 43.18 11.73 -15.48
N THR A 16 43.39 12.07 -16.75
CA THR A 16 42.29 12.39 -17.67
C THR A 16 41.38 11.19 -17.97
N LYS A 17 41.94 9.97 -18.08
CA LYS A 17 41.14 8.73 -18.22
C LYS A 17 40.34 8.41 -16.96
N ARG A 18 40.91 8.60 -15.76
CA ARG A 18 40.18 8.40 -14.50
C ARG A 18 39.06 9.42 -14.31
N ILE A 19 39.30 10.70 -14.60
CA ILE A 19 38.27 11.74 -14.56
C ILE A 19 37.11 11.43 -15.52
N LYS A 20 37.41 11.01 -16.76
CA LYS A 20 36.34 10.61 -17.71
C LYS A 20 35.53 9.42 -17.21
N LEU A 21 36.17 8.39 -16.65
CA LEU A 21 35.46 7.23 -16.10
C LEU A 21 34.57 7.60 -14.90
N HIS A 22 34.99 8.56 -14.07
CA HIS A 22 34.26 9.01 -12.87
C HIS A 22 33.04 9.89 -13.17
N PHE A 23 33.01 10.61 -14.29
CA PHE A 23 31.79 11.27 -14.76
C PHE A 23 30.88 10.32 -15.53
N ILE A 24 31.47 9.43 -16.32
CA ILE A 24 30.70 8.53 -17.19
C ILE A 24 29.96 7.45 -16.38
N VAL A 25 30.52 6.90 -15.31
CA VAL A 25 29.86 5.82 -14.54
C VAL A 25 28.61 6.29 -13.80
N PRO A 26 28.59 7.41 -13.05
CA PRO A 26 27.36 7.95 -12.44
C PRO A 26 26.35 8.38 -13.49
N ILE A 27 26.79 8.97 -14.61
CA ILE A 27 25.90 9.30 -15.72
C ILE A 27 25.31 8.02 -16.33
N ILE A 28 26.09 6.94 -16.50
CA ILE A 28 25.59 5.65 -17.01
C ILE A 28 24.65 5.00 -15.99
N ILE A 29 24.96 4.99 -14.70
CA ILE A 29 24.08 4.45 -13.66
C ILE A 29 22.79 5.27 -13.57
N TYR A 30 22.88 6.60 -13.67
CA TYR A 30 21.72 7.49 -13.74
C TYR A 30 20.92 7.25 -15.03
N THR A 31 21.60 7.11 -16.16
CA THR A 31 20.97 6.83 -17.45
C THR A 31 20.33 5.46 -17.41
N ILE A 32 20.92 4.43 -16.79
CA ILE A 32 20.35 3.10 -16.59
C ILE A 32 19.21 3.15 -15.58
N GLY A 33 19.28 3.94 -14.51
CA GLY A 33 18.16 4.12 -13.57
C GLY A 33 16.97 4.80 -14.24
N ILE A 34 17.22 5.87 -15.00
CA ILE A 34 16.24 6.49 -15.90
C ILE A 34 15.78 5.46 -16.93
N PHE A 35 16.68 4.72 -17.58
CA PHE A 35 16.32 3.79 -18.65
C PHE A 35 15.54 2.60 -18.12
N ILE A 36 15.78 2.08 -16.92
CA ILE A 36 14.94 1.07 -16.26
C ILE A 36 13.56 1.67 -15.94
N SER A 37 13.53 2.94 -15.55
CA SER A 37 12.28 3.71 -15.35
C SER A 37 11.56 4.05 -16.67
N PHE A 38 12.25 4.06 -17.81
CA PHE A 38 11.72 4.41 -19.15
C PHE A 38 11.51 3.19 -20.08
N SER A 39 12.27 2.11 -19.91
CA SER A 39 12.22 0.86 -20.69
C SER A 39 11.16 -0.08 -20.16
N THR A 40 10.62 0.21 -18.97
CA THR A 40 9.30 -0.24 -18.54
C THR A 40 8.18 0.49 -19.29
N ARG A 41 8.40 0.95 -20.54
CA ARG A 41 7.39 1.51 -21.46
C ARG A 41 6.20 0.58 -21.75
N ALA A 42 6.31 -0.71 -21.45
CA ALA A 42 5.17 -1.63 -21.44
C ALA A 42 4.30 -1.53 -20.15
N ILE A 43 4.76 -0.80 -19.13
CA ILE A 43 4.12 -0.55 -17.83
C ILE A 43 3.89 0.98 -17.61
N SER A 44 4.48 1.86 -18.42
CA SER A 44 4.77 3.27 -18.04
C SER A 44 3.92 4.39 -18.66
N SER A 45 2.66 4.20 -19.03
CA SER A 45 1.78 5.38 -19.26
C SER A 45 0.85 5.71 -18.10
N SER A 46 0.69 4.80 -17.11
CA SER A 46 -0.20 5.02 -15.96
C SER A 46 0.48 4.82 -14.60
N PHE A 47 1.39 3.86 -14.47
CA PHE A 47 1.74 3.37 -13.13
C PHE A 47 2.79 4.21 -12.38
N LEU A 48 3.87 4.65 -13.05
CA LEU A 48 5.00 5.27 -12.36
C LEU A 48 4.89 6.77 -12.16
N TRP A 49 4.01 7.46 -12.90
CA TRP A 49 3.98 8.93 -12.93
C TRP A 49 2.76 9.56 -12.25
N GLN A 50 1.67 8.82 -12.06
CA GLN A 50 0.39 9.43 -11.69
C GLN A 50 0.32 9.89 -10.22
N ASP A 51 1.12 9.30 -9.31
CA ASP A 51 1.03 9.61 -7.87
C ASP A 51 2.37 9.88 -7.16
N GLY A 52 3.46 9.99 -7.92
CA GLY A 52 4.77 10.23 -7.32
C GLY A 52 5.09 11.71 -7.09
N HIS A 53 5.89 11.99 -6.07
CA HIS A 53 6.36 13.33 -5.73
C HIS A 53 7.84 13.45 -6.08
N LEU A 54 8.19 14.47 -6.87
CA LEU A 54 9.59 14.89 -7.02
C LEU A 54 9.94 15.81 -5.87
N GLU A 55 11.01 15.50 -5.15
CA GLU A 55 11.36 16.12 -3.89
C GLU A 55 12.75 16.74 -3.93
N LEU A 56 12.89 17.98 -3.45
CA LEU A 56 14.18 18.61 -3.19
C LEU A 56 14.35 18.75 -1.67
N SER A 57 15.44 18.23 -1.11
CA SER A 57 15.66 18.12 0.35
C SER A 57 17.05 18.62 0.76
N PRO A 58 17.25 19.93 0.99
CA PRO A 58 18.42 20.43 1.70
C PRO A 58 18.44 19.95 3.15
N GLY A 59 19.63 19.70 3.68
CA GLY A 59 19.82 19.19 5.03
C GLY A 59 21.14 19.55 5.67
N TYR A 60 21.17 19.40 6.99
CA TYR A 60 22.34 19.50 7.83
C TYR A 60 22.81 18.09 8.18
N THR A 61 24.12 17.83 8.04
CA THR A 61 24.70 16.48 8.20
C THR A 61 25.76 16.50 9.30
N MET A 62 25.65 15.63 10.30
CA MET A 62 26.57 15.54 11.44
C MET A 62 27.28 14.18 11.46
N PRO A 63 28.62 14.15 11.35
CA PRO A 63 29.38 12.91 11.52
C PRO A 63 29.25 12.43 12.97
N ILE A 64 29.20 11.11 13.16
CA ILE A 64 29.12 10.45 14.47
C ILE A 64 30.12 9.28 14.52
N GLY A 65 30.51 8.86 15.72
CA GLY A 65 31.49 7.79 15.93
C GLY A 65 32.92 8.26 15.66
N ASP A 66 33.72 7.41 15.00
CA ASP A 66 35.18 7.60 14.79
C ASP A 66 35.56 8.85 13.97
N TRP A 67 34.59 9.52 13.36
CA TRP A 67 34.80 10.71 12.53
C TRP A 67 34.22 11.98 13.13
N ALA A 68 33.62 11.91 14.33
CA ALA A 68 32.94 13.04 14.96
C ALA A 68 33.90 14.17 15.36
N ASN A 69 35.17 13.85 15.63
CA ASN A 69 36.19 14.83 16.03
C ASN A 69 37.01 15.32 14.83
N GLU A 70 37.04 14.54 13.74
CA GLU A 70 37.85 14.72 12.55
C GLU A 70 37.12 15.57 11.51
N LEU A 71 35.78 15.50 11.49
CA LEU A 71 34.94 16.20 10.55
C LEU A 71 34.03 17.20 11.28
N LYS A 72 34.00 18.43 10.76
CA LYS A 72 33.00 19.43 11.16
C LYS A 72 31.64 19.04 10.59
N PRO A 73 30.53 19.45 11.23
CA PRO A 73 29.23 19.33 10.62
C PRO A 73 29.18 19.98 9.24
N GLY A 74 28.35 19.41 8.38
CA GLY A 74 28.29 19.69 6.96
C GLY A 74 26.88 19.98 6.48
N PHE A 75 26.74 20.04 5.16
CA PHE A 75 25.45 20.16 4.50
C PHE A 75 25.25 19.02 3.51
N GLY A 76 23.98 18.70 3.25
CA GLY A 76 23.55 17.78 2.22
C GLY A 76 22.42 18.35 1.39
N ILE A 77 22.29 17.85 0.16
CA ILE A 77 21.15 18.12 -0.71
C ILE A 77 20.73 16.82 -1.39
N GLY A 78 19.43 16.52 -1.35
CA GLY A 78 18.82 15.37 -2.00
C GLY A 78 17.82 15.78 -3.07
N LEU A 79 17.86 15.13 -4.23
CA LEU A 79 16.81 15.11 -5.24
C LEU A 79 16.16 13.72 -5.23
N GLY A 80 14.94 13.65 -4.72
CA GLY A 80 14.20 12.42 -4.50
C GLY A 80 12.98 12.27 -5.41
N TYR A 81 12.53 11.04 -5.59
CA TYR A 81 11.25 10.69 -6.14
C TYR A 81 10.59 9.65 -5.23
N SER A 82 9.42 9.97 -4.67
CA SER A 82 8.64 9.05 -3.84
C SER A 82 7.37 8.64 -4.56
N PHE A 83 7.06 7.35 -4.62
CA PHE A 83 5.85 6.85 -5.32
C PHE A 83 5.21 5.67 -4.57
N PRO A 84 3.87 5.61 -4.53
CA PRO A 84 3.16 4.54 -3.83
C PRO A 84 3.35 3.19 -4.54
N THR A 85 3.36 2.11 -3.77
CA THR A 85 3.32 0.74 -4.32
C THR A 85 1.90 0.21 -4.18
N SER A 86 0.98 0.72 -5.00
CA SER A 86 -0.44 0.36 -4.96
C SER A 86 -0.72 -1.14 -5.10
N PHE A 87 0.21 -1.90 -5.69
CA PHE A 87 0.13 -3.37 -5.78
C PHE A 87 0.38 -4.13 -4.46
N LEU A 88 1.00 -3.50 -3.45
CA LEU A 88 1.26 -4.13 -2.15
C LEU A 88 0.24 -3.68 -1.11
N ASN A 89 0.12 -2.37 -0.91
CA ASN A 89 -0.73 -1.72 0.08
C ASN A 89 -0.62 -0.20 -0.13
N ASN A 90 -1.71 0.55 0.05
CA ASN A 90 -1.73 2.01 0.00
C ASN A 90 -0.83 2.68 1.06
N GLN A 91 -0.34 1.96 2.07
CA GLN A 91 0.59 2.46 3.10
C GLN A 91 2.07 2.29 2.74
N VAL A 92 2.38 1.49 1.70
CA VAL A 92 3.75 1.20 1.28
C VAL A 92 4.11 2.06 0.08
N PHE A 93 5.32 2.62 0.11
CA PHE A 93 5.86 3.44 -0.96
C PHE A 93 7.36 3.21 -1.09
N VAL A 94 7.95 3.68 -2.18
CA VAL A 94 9.40 3.63 -2.40
C VAL A 94 9.93 5.04 -2.55
N ILE A 95 11.07 5.31 -1.91
CA ILE A 95 11.84 6.54 -2.08
C ILE A 95 13.10 6.22 -2.89
N GLN A 96 13.23 6.87 -4.04
CA GLN A 96 14.48 6.93 -4.81
C GLN A 96 15.12 8.29 -4.58
N GLU A 97 16.42 8.37 -4.35
CA GLU A 97 17.05 9.67 -4.11
C GLU A 97 18.51 9.70 -4.56
N LEU A 98 18.86 10.77 -5.29
CA LEU A 98 20.24 11.20 -5.51
C LEU A 98 20.61 12.24 -4.45
N SER A 99 21.67 12.01 -3.71
CA SER A 99 22.11 12.92 -2.66
C SER A 99 23.58 13.27 -2.77
N TYR A 100 23.91 14.50 -2.37
CA TYR A 100 25.27 14.98 -2.18
C TYR A 100 25.44 15.51 -0.76
N SER A 101 26.52 15.13 -0.08
CA SER A 101 26.88 15.62 1.25
C SER A 101 28.34 16.06 1.29
N ARG A 102 28.63 17.12 2.03
CA ARG A 102 29.99 17.65 2.20
C ARG A 102 30.29 18.02 3.65
N TRP A 103 31.45 17.60 4.13
CA TRP A 103 32.04 17.97 5.41
C TRP A 103 33.42 18.58 5.20
N ALA A 104 33.81 19.49 6.10
CA ALA A 104 35.18 20.01 6.20
C ALA A 104 35.91 19.26 7.32
N PHE A 105 37.23 19.10 7.21
CA PHE A 105 38.01 18.52 8.30
C PHE A 105 38.19 19.52 9.45
N ALA A 106 38.12 19.05 10.69
CA ALA A 106 38.35 19.86 11.88
C ALA A 106 39.76 20.47 11.92
N SER A 107 40.74 19.74 11.38
CA SER A 107 42.15 20.15 11.33
C SER A 107 42.48 21.16 10.21
N ASN A 108 41.65 21.25 9.17
CA ASN A 108 41.86 22.11 8.01
C ASN A 108 40.57 22.28 7.18
N ASP A 109 40.09 23.51 7.02
CA ASP A 109 38.88 23.81 6.23
C ASP A 109 39.04 23.59 4.72
N ASN A 110 40.28 23.55 4.21
CA ASN A 110 40.53 23.23 2.81
C ASN A 110 40.47 21.73 2.52
N SER A 111 40.53 20.88 3.55
CA SER A 111 40.36 19.44 3.40
C SER A 111 38.88 19.09 3.54
N THR A 112 38.35 18.24 2.67
CA THR A 112 36.92 17.96 2.60
C THR A 112 36.62 16.48 2.42
N ALA A 113 35.53 16.02 3.01
CA ALA A 113 34.91 14.73 2.71
C ALA A 113 33.63 15.00 1.92
N ASN A 114 33.52 14.41 0.74
CA ASN A 114 32.36 14.56 -0.15
C ASN A 114 31.76 13.19 -0.41
N ILE A 115 30.43 13.07 -0.35
CA ILE A 115 29.71 11.84 -0.66
C ILE A 115 28.68 12.13 -1.73
N TYR A 116 28.72 11.37 -2.81
CA TYR A 116 27.65 11.28 -3.81
C TYR A 116 26.92 9.95 -3.60
N SER A 117 25.61 9.93 -3.72
CA SER A 117 24.87 8.69 -3.47
C SER A 117 23.58 8.56 -4.26
N TYR A 118 23.19 7.33 -4.52
CA TYR A 118 21.88 6.92 -5.00
C TYR A 118 21.27 5.94 -3.99
N SER A 119 20.07 6.22 -3.48
CA SER A 119 19.38 5.36 -2.51
C SER A 119 18.04 4.88 -3.04
N LEU A 120 17.68 3.65 -2.63
CA LEU A 120 16.40 3.00 -2.91
C LEU A 120 15.86 2.47 -1.57
N LEU A 121 14.85 3.14 -1.03
CA LEU A 121 14.34 2.91 0.32
C LEU A 121 12.85 2.53 0.24
N PRO A 122 12.48 1.25 0.45
CA PRO A 122 11.10 0.93 0.76
C PRO A 122 10.69 1.61 2.07
N ALA A 123 9.46 2.10 2.10
CA ALA A 123 8.96 2.95 3.16
C ALA A 123 7.51 2.65 3.46
N ILE A 124 7.12 2.89 4.71
CA ILE A 124 5.75 2.81 5.20
C ILE A 124 5.35 4.16 5.79
N TYR A 125 4.13 4.60 5.54
CA TYR A 125 3.58 5.81 6.16
C TYR A 125 2.21 5.56 6.79
N PHE A 126 1.90 6.35 7.81
CA PHE A 126 0.67 6.24 8.57
C PHE A 126 -0.11 7.56 8.45
N PRO A 127 -0.97 7.71 7.42
CA PRO A 127 -1.67 8.97 7.21
C PRO A 127 -2.66 9.24 8.35
N TYR A 128 -2.54 10.40 8.97
CA TYR A 128 -3.49 10.92 9.94
C TYR A 128 -4.16 12.16 9.36
N SER A 129 -5.48 12.07 9.12
CA SER A 129 -6.28 13.19 8.63
C SER A 129 -6.84 13.97 9.82
N PHE A 130 -6.50 15.25 9.90
CA PHE A 130 -7.13 16.16 10.85
C PHE A 130 -8.49 16.64 10.33
N THR A 131 -9.38 17.08 11.23
CA THR A 131 -10.70 17.65 10.90
C THR A 131 -10.62 18.85 9.94
N THR A 132 -9.45 19.48 9.84
CA THR A 132 -9.17 20.61 8.93
C THR A 132 -8.82 20.19 7.50
N GLY A 133 -8.87 18.90 7.17
CA GLY A 133 -8.55 18.38 5.83
C GLY A 133 -7.05 18.31 5.51
N LYS A 134 -6.18 18.65 6.48
CA LYS A 134 -4.72 18.49 6.34
C LYS A 134 -4.33 17.07 6.73
N ILE A 135 -3.48 16.45 5.89
CA ILE A 135 -2.93 15.12 6.12
C ILE A 135 -1.51 15.26 6.66
N VAL A 136 -1.26 14.65 7.82
CA VAL A 136 0.08 14.45 8.37
C VAL A 136 0.39 12.97 8.30
N ALA A 137 1.48 12.62 7.62
CA ALA A 137 1.87 11.24 7.41
C ALA A 137 3.28 10.99 7.97
N PRO A 138 3.42 10.58 9.23
CA PRO A 138 4.67 10.00 9.71
C PRO A 138 5.06 8.80 8.85
N PHE A 139 6.36 8.66 8.58
CA PHE A 139 6.89 7.58 7.77
C PHE A 139 8.21 7.03 8.31
N PHE A 140 8.49 5.79 7.94
CA PHE A 140 9.74 5.10 8.22
C PHE A 140 10.22 4.37 6.96
N ALA A 141 11.52 4.44 6.66
CA ALA A 141 12.12 3.83 5.48
C ALA A 141 13.49 3.25 5.81
N VAL A 142 13.78 2.06 5.29
CA VAL A 142 15.09 1.39 5.43
C VAL A 142 15.43 0.72 4.12
N GLY A 143 16.65 0.93 3.63
CA GLY A 143 17.09 0.31 2.39
C GLY A 143 18.56 0.49 2.11
N GLY A 144 18.89 0.25 0.84
CA GLY A 144 20.25 0.33 0.32
C GLY A 144 20.58 1.70 -0.28
N GLN A 145 21.85 2.08 -0.16
CA GLN A 145 22.40 3.27 -0.80
C GLN A 145 23.74 2.94 -1.44
N PHE A 146 23.87 3.19 -2.73
CA PHE A 146 25.17 3.17 -3.42
C PHE A 146 25.82 4.53 -3.27
N SER A 147 27.06 4.57 -2.83
CA SER A 147 27.75 5.85 -2.63
C SER A 147 29.20 5.82 -3.05
N ASP A 148 29.66 7.01 -3.44
CA ASP A 148 31.05 7.34 -3.73
C ASP A 148 31.52 8.39 -2.73
N LEU A 149 32.41 7.99 -1.81
CA LEU A 149 33.06 8.83 -0.82
C LEU A 149 34.42 9.27 -1.35
N ASN A 150 34.62 10.58 -1.40
CA ASN A 150 35.84 11.23 -1.82
C ASN A 150 36.42 12.06 -0.67
N LEU A 151 37.58 11.65 -0.16
CA LEU A 151 38.34 12.33 0.88
C LEU A 151 39.49 13.11 0.24
N ILE A 152 39.40 14.44 0.29
CA ILE A 152 40.40 15.35 -0.26
C ILE A 152 41.17 15.97 0.91
N GLU A 153 42.41 15.54 1.12
CA GLU A 153 43.30 16.06 2.15
C GLU A 153 44.43 16.88 1.51
N GLU A 154 44.28 18.21 1.51
CA GLU A 154 45.19 19.11 0.81
C GLU A 154 46.62 19.05 1.36
N LYS A 155 46.78 18.97 2.69
CA LYS A 155 48.11 18.95 3.35
C LYS A 155 48.94 17.72 2.99
N LEU A 156 48.29 16.57 2.80
CA LEU A 156 48.97 15.32 2.43
C LEU A 156 48.93 15.06 0.92
N SER A 157 48.28 15.91 0.14
CA SER A 157 47.99 15.68 -1.29
C SER A 157 47.38 14.29 -1.52
N LYS A 158 46.57 13.82 -0.55
CA LYS A 158 45.90 12.52 -0.60
C LYS A 158 44.48 12.72 -1.07
N ASN A 159 44.07 11.81 -1.95
CA ASN A 159 42.75 11.79 -2.55
C ASN A 159 42.26 10.35 -2.51
N ASP A 160 41.59 10.00 -1.41
CA ASP A 160 41.13 8.64 -1.16
C ASP A 160 39.67 8.51 -1.62
N HIS A 161 39.39 7.44 -2.38
CA HIS A 161 38.09 7.18 -3.00
C HIS A 161 37.55 5.86 -2.51
N TYR A 162 36.27 5.82 -2.18
CA TYR A 162 35.61 4.61 -1.73
C TYR A 162 34.20 4.51 -2.29
N PHE A 163 33.94 3.44 -3.04
CA PHE A 163 32.64 3.13 -3.61
C PHE A 163 32.07 1.85 -3.00
N GLY A 164 30.79 1.87 -2.64
CA GLY A 164 30.15 0.68 -2.09
C GLY A 164 28.64 0.78 -1.92
N LEU A 165 28.05 -0.29 -1.41
CA LEU A 165 26.64 -0.41 -1.03
C LEU A 165 26.52 -0.35 0.49
N PHE A 166 25.62 0.50 0.97
CA PHE A 166 25.46 0.85 2.38
C PHE A 166 24.01 0.77 2.83
N LEU A 167 23.82 0.69 4.14
CA LEU A 167 22.51 0.74 4.76
C LEU A 167 22.17 2.17 5.15
N LYS A 168 20.94 2.57 4.81
CA LYS A 168 20.38 3.88 5.12
C LYS A 168 19.02 3.70 5.79
N GLY A 169 18.85 4.35 6.94
CA GLY A 169 17.60 4.44 7.67
C GLY A 169 17.08 5.87 7.66
N ARG A 170 15.77 6.04 7.53
CA ARG A 170 15.12 7.35 7.47
C ARG A 170 13.77 7.31 8.18
N THR A 171 13.46 8.39 8.88
CA THR A 171 12.16 8.62 9.49
C THR A 171 11.78 10.08 9.34
N GLY A 172 10.49 10.38 9.33
CA GLY A 172 10.05 11.77 9.18
C GLY A 172 8.54 11.92 9.16
N ILE A 173 8.11 13.11 8.79
CA ILE A 173 6.71 13.46 8.58
C ILE A 173 6.55 14.12 7.22
N PHE A 174 5.48 13.75 6.51
CA PHE A 174 4.96 14.49 5.37
C PHE A 174 3.80 15.37 5.82
N LEU A 175 3.76 16.58 5.28
CA LEU A 175 2.70 17.57 5.46
C LEU A 175 2.21 17.95 4.06
N ASP A 176 1.05 17.44 3.68
CA ASP A 176 0.43 17.80 2.40
C ASP A 176 -0.23 19.18 2.55
N ILE A 177 0.36 20.19 1.90
CA ILE A 177 -0.11 21.58 1.92
C ILE A 177 -1.25 21.74 0.91
N THR A 178 -1.11 21.11 -0.25
CA THR A 178 -2.14 20.98 -1.29
C THR A 178 -2.08 19.56 -1.86
N SER A 179 -2.98 19.22 -2.78
CA SER A 179 -2.94 17.94 -3.49
C SER A 179 -1.63 17.71 -4.27
N ASN A 180 -0.94 18.78 -4.67
CA ASN A 180 0.29 18.71 -5.47
C ASN A 180 1.54 19.14 -4.71
N LEU A 181 1.41 19.82 -3.57
CA LEU A 181 2.54 20.36 -2.81
C LEU A 181 2.64 19.69 -1.45
N ARG A 182 3.80 19.09 -1.19
CA ARG A 182 4.13 18.38 0.03
C ARG A 182 5.36 19.01 0.68
N VAL A 183 5.32 19.20 1.98
CA VAL A 183 6.50 19.54 2.78
C VAL A 183 6.91 18.29 3.56
N LYS A 184 8.21 18.05 3.69
CA LYS A 184 8.77 16.89 4.36
C LYS A 184 9.79 17.34 5.39
N LEU A 185 9.68 16.87 6.62
CA LEU A 185 10.75 16.98 7.62
C LEU A 185 11.24 15.57 7.94
N GLN A 186 12.53 15.31 7.75
CA GLN A 186 13.08 13.97 7.91
C GLN A 186 14.41 13.97 8.67
N ALA A 187 14.66 12.87 9.38
CA ALA A 187 15.94 12.51 9.97
C ALA A 187 16.47 11.24 9.29
N GLU A 188 17.78 11.21 9.05
CA GLU A 188 18.48 10.09 8.42
C GLU A 188 19.62 9.59 9.30
N ILE A 189 19.92 8.30 9.20
CA ILE A 189 21.15 7.69 9.68
C ILE A 189 21.75 6.83 8.57
N SER A 190 23.06 6.94 8.36
CA SER A 190 23.78 6.18 7.34
C SER A 190 25.12 5.69 7.89
N SER A 191 25.53 4.49 7.46
CA SER A 191 26.77 3.84 7.92
C SER A 191 27.61 3.37 6.74
N TYR A 192 28.86 3.86 6.69
CA TYR A 192 29.82 3.59 5.62
C TYR A 192 31.04 2.87 6.22
N PRO A 193 31.22 1.57 5.97
CA PRO A 193 32.47 0.89 6.29
C PRO A 193 33.60 1.43 5.41
N TYR A 194 34.59 2.09 6.02
CA TYR A 194 35.77 2.61 5.33
C TYR A 194 37.03 1.90 5.84
N ILE A 195 37.49 0.85 5.15
CA ILE A 195 38.74 0.06 5.35
C ILE A 195 39.09 -0.29 6.82
N SER A 196 39.44 0.68 7.66
CA SER A 196 39.75 0.52 9.09
C SER A 196 38.77 1.20 10.06
N HIS A 197 37.89 2.11 9.62
CA HIS A 197 36.95 2.87 10.46
C HIS A 197 35.56 2.95 9.81
N LYS A 198 34.50 3.19 10.57
CA LYS A 198 33.16 3.40 9.99
C LYS A 198 32.81 4.88 9.99
N LEU A 199 32.60 5.47 8.81
CA LEU A 199 32.01 6.79 8.71
C LEU A 199 30.50 6.64 8.91
N ASN A 200 30.02 7.07 10.07
CA ASN A 200 28.60 7.13 10.37
C ASN A 200 28.20 8.61 10.39
N TYR A 201 27.01 8.94 9.89
CA TYR A 201 26.47 10.29 10.06
C TYR A 201 24.96 10.25 10.27
N THR A 202 24.47 11.29 10.92
CA THR A 202 23.05 11.61 10.98
C THR A 202 22.77 12.88 10.20
N SER A 203 21.55 13.04 9.73
CA SER A 203 21.16 14.28 9.05
C SER A 203 19.71 14.63 9.30
N ILE A 204 19.44 15.93 9.28
CA ILE A 204 18.10 16.50 9.37
C ILE A 204 17.89 17.32 8.11
N SER A 205 16.81 17.05 7.38
CA SER A 205 16.48 17.77 6.14
C SER A 205 15.04 18.22 6.09
N LEU A 206 14.84 19.38 5.47
CA LEU A 206 13.54 19.94 5.15
C LEU A 206 13.39 19.86 3.63
N GLY A 207 12.42 19.08 3.17
CA GLY A 207 12.15 18.87 1.76
C GLY A 207 10.85 19.49 1.29
N ILE A 208 10.83 19.88 0.02
CA ILE A 208 9.62 20.28 -0.70
C ILE A 208 9.43 19.29 -1.85
N GLY A 209 8.24 18.69 -1.90
CA GLY A 209 7.81 17.74 -2.90
C GLY A 209 6.71 18.31 -3.78
N TYR A 210 6.82 18.11 -5.09
CA TYR A 210 5.77 18.42 -6.04
C TYR A 210 5.27 17.14 -6.73
N ARG A 211 3.96 16.90 -6.68
CA ARG A 211 3.31 15.83 -7.42
C ARG A 211 3.04 16.31 -8.84
N PHE A 212 3.68 15.66 -9.81
CA PHE A 212 3.35 15.85 -11.22
C PHE A 212 2.16 14.99 -11.59
N THR A 213 1.00 15.29 -11.00
CA THR A 213 -0.24 14.67 -11.48
C THR A 213 -0.46 15.20 -12.89
N ALA A 214 -0.43 14.34 -13.91
CA ALA A 214 -1.14 14.67 -15.15
C ALA A 214 -2.59 14.91 -14.69
N PRO A 215 -3.14 16.13 -14.79
CA PRO A 215 -4.44 16.40 -14.21
C PRO A 215 -5.41 15.36 -14.74
N ALA A 216 -6.10 14.63 -13.86
CA ALA A 216 -7.19 13.77 -14.27
C ALA A 216 -8.22 14.57 -15.11
N GLU A 217 -8.30 15.89 -14.89
CA GLU A 217 -9.01 16.87 -15.72
C GLU A 217 -8.61 16.90 -17.20
N ILE A 218 -7.38 16.52 -17.57
CA ILE A 218 -6.96 16.46 -18.99
C ILE A 218 -7.55 15.23 -19.68
N GLN A 219 -7.85 14.15 -18.94
CA GLN A 219 -8.35 12.89 -19.54
C GLN A 219 -9.86 12.69 -19.38
N ASN A 220 -10.48 13.22 -18.31
CA ASN A 220 -11.92 13.15 -18.12
C ASN A 220 -12.49 14.53 -17.73
N PRO A 221 -13.22 15.21 -18.64
CA PRO A 221 -13.84 16.51 -18.34
C PRO A 221 -14.84 16.44 -17.18
N ASN A 222 -15.30 15.24 -16.82
CA ASN A 222 -16.23 15.01 -15.71
C ASN A 222 -15.55 14.73 -14.37
N ALA A 223 -14.21 14.68 -14.28
CA ALA A 223 -13.49 14.29 -13.07
C ALA A 223 -13.91 15.08 -11.83
N LYS A 224 -14.03 16.41 -11.94
CA LYS A 224 -14.48 17.27 -10.84
C LYS A 224 -15.90 16.94 -10.38
N LYS A 225 -16.79 16.66 -11.34
CA LYS A 225 -18.18 16.28 -11.04
C LYS A 225 -18.24 14.92 -10.34
N ILE A 226 -17.48 13.93 -10.82
CA ILE A 226 -17.36 12.59 -10.22
C ILE A 226 -16.88 12.69 -8.76
N ILE A 227 -15.87 13.52 -8.48
CA ILE A 227 -15.39 13.75 -7.10
C ILE A 227 -16.50 14.33 -6.20
N THR A 228 -17.25 15.32 -6.70
CA THR A 228 -18.38 15.88 -5.94
C THR A 228 -19.45 14.82 -5.66
N LEU A 229 -19.83 14.03 -6.67
CA LEU A 229 -20.80 12.94 -6.53
C LEU A 229 -20.34 11.88 -5.52
N HIS A 230 -19.05 11.54 -5.50
CA HIS A 230 -18.49 10.60 -4.51
C HIS A 230 -18.57 11.13 -3.09
N ASN A 231 -18.30 12.42 -2.87
CA ASN A 231 -18.43 13.04 -1.57
C ASN A 231 -19.88 13.03 -1.09
N ASP A 232 -20.82 13.38 -1.96
CA ASP A 232 -22.25 13.31 -1.67
C ASP A 232 -22.71 11.87 -1.42
N GLY A 233 -22.16 10.91 -2.16
CA GLY A 233 -22.41 9.48 -2.00
C GLY A 233 -21.92 8.96 -0.65
N ALA A 234 -20.73 9.38 -0.22
CA ALA A 234 -20.22 9.03 1.11
C ALA A 234 -21.13 9.58 2.23
N ILE A 235 -21.67 10.79 2.07
CA ILE A 235 -22.64 11.36 3.01
C ILE A 235 -23.92 10.52 3.03
N ALA A 236 -24.51 10.24 1.86
CA ALA A 236 -25.74 9.46 1.73
C ALA A 236 -25.59 8.05 2.32
N ARG A 237 -24.45 7.39 2.07
CA ARG A 237 -24.11 6.09 2.66
C ARG A 237 -24.05 6.15 4.18
N ASN A 238 -23.38 7.14 4.74
CA ASN A 238 -23.24 7.29 6.19
C ASN A 238 -24.57 7.65 6.88
N SER A 239 -25.50 8.30 6.18
CA SER A 239 -26.85 8.56 6.66
C SER A 239 -27.84 7.42 6.36
N GLU A 240 -27.37 6.30 5.78
CA GLU A 240 -28.20 5.17 5.35
C GLU A 240 -29.33 5.58 4.37
N ASP A 241 -29.11 6.64 3.58
CA ASP A 241 -30.03 7.09 2.53
C ASP A 241 -29.74 6.33 1.23
N TRP A 242 -30.20 5.09 1.18
CA TRP A 242 -29.92 4.14 0.10
C TRP A 242 -30.51 4.56 -1.25
N ILE A 243 -31.62 5.31 -1.25
CA ILE A 243 -32.26 5.81 -2.47
C ILE A 243 -31.37 6.89 -3.10
N LYS A 244 -30.96 7.88 -2.30
CA LYS A 244 -30.05 8.93 -2.78
C LYS A 244 -28.69 8.36 -3.19
N LEU A 245 -28.17 7.40 -2.44
CA LEU A 245 -26.92 6.73 -2.80
C LEU A 245 -27.05 6.03 -4.16
N GLN A 246 -28.16 5.35 -4.43
CA GLN A 246 -28.42 4.70 -5.72
C GLN A 246 -28.45 5.69 -6.89
N GLU A 247 -29.10 6.85 -6.72
CA GLU A 247 -29.12 7.92 -7.72
C GLU A 247 -27.70 8.42 -8.03
N LEU A 248 -26.92 8.73 -7.00
CA LEU A 248 -25.55 9.22 -7.13
C LEU A 248 -24.62 8.19 -7.78
N VAL A 249 -24.70 6.92 -7.37
CA VAL A 249 -23.92 5.82 -7.96
C VAL A 249 -24.27 5.63 -9.43
N THR A 250 -25.55 5.70 -9.78
CA THR A 250 -26.00 5.61 -11.17
C THR A 250 -25.44 6.76 -12.01
N GLU A 251 -25.42 7.97 -11.45
CA GLU A 251 -24.83 9.13 -12.13
C GLU A 251 -23.31 8.99 -12.30
N ILE A 252 -22.59 8.52 -11.28
CA ILE A 252 -21.14 8.27 -11.38
C ILE A 252 -20.84 7.24 -12.46
N LEU A 253 -21.53 6.09 -12.45
CA LEU A 253 -21.32 5.02 -13.43
C LEU A 253 -21.73 5.42 -14.86
N ALA A 254 -22.61 6.41 -15.02
CA ALA A 254 -22.91 6.99 -16.32
C ALA A 254 -21.76 7.88 -16.84
N LEU A 255 -21.02 8.53 -15.95
CA LEU A 255 -19.87 9.37 -16.28
C LEU A 255 -18.56 8.58 -16.41
N ASP A 256 -18.40 7.54 -15.59
CA ASP A 256 -17.29 6.59 -15.62
C ASP A 256 -17.79 5.18 -15.28
N PRO A 257 -18.08 4.34 -16.29
CA PRO A 257 -18.56 2.97 -16.09
C PRO A 257 -17.58 2.03 -15.38
N ARG A 258 -16.32 2.44 -15.20
CA ARG A 258 -15.27 1.66 -14.55
C ARG A 258 -14.84 2.23 -13.21
N ASP A 259 -15.63 3.14 -12.64
CA ASP A 259 -15.35 3.69 -11.32
C ASP A 259 -15.49 2.61 -10.23
N ASP A 260 -14.36 2.14 -9.71
CA ASP A 260 -14.28 1.04 -8.74
C ASP A 260 -15.09 1.32 -7.47
N GLN A 261 -15.11 2.58 -7.01
CA GLN A 261 -15.81 2.98 -5.79
C GLN A 261 -17.33 2.98 -5.99
N ALA A 262 -17.82 3.45 -7.13
CA ALA A 262 -19.24 3.40 -7.46
C ALA A 262 -19.73 1.96 -7.67
N LEU A 263 -18.93 1.10 -8.31
CA LEU A 263 -19.22 -0.33 -8.42
C LEU A 263 -19.30 -1.01 -7.04
N TYR A 264 -18.42 -0.63 -6.12
CA TYR A 264 -18.48 -1.10 -4.73
C TYR A 264 -19.79 -0.65 -4.04
N TYR A 265 -20.18 0.62 -4.14
CA TYR A 265 -21.44 1.09 -3.58
C TYR A 265 -22.67 0.41 -4.21
N GLN A 266 -22.63 0.12 -5.51
CA GLN A 266 -23.69 -0.63 -6.17
C GLN A 266 -23.92 -2.01 -5.54
N LEU A 267 -22.84 -2.71 -5.17
CA LEU A 267 -22.92 -3.98 -4.47
C LEU A 267 -23.50 -3.84 -3.06
N GLU A 268 -23.19 -2.77 -2.33
CA GLU A 268 -23.77 -2.51 -1.01
C GLU A 268 -25.27 -2.21 -1.08
N ILE A 269 -25.71 -1.38 -2.05
CA ILE A 269 -27.14 -1.11 -2.30
C ILE A 269 -27.89 -2.42 -2.58
N GLN A 270 -27.30 -3.29 -3.41
CA GLN A 270 -27.90 -4.58 -3.74
C GLN A 270 -28.05 -5.47 -2.50
N ASP A 271 -27.05 -5.49 -1.62
CA ASP A 271 -27.12 -6.24 -0.37
C ASP A 271 -28.18 -5.72 0.58
N GLU A 272 -28.27 -4.40 0.70
CA GLU A 272 -29.30 -3.79 1.53
C GLU A 272 -30.70 -4.15 1.00
N GLY A 273 -30.91 -4.14 -0.32
CA GLY A 273 -32.17 -4.59 -0.92
C GLY A 273 -32.49 -6.06 -0.59
N ILE A 274 -31.49 -6.94 -0.60
CA ILE A 274 -31.66 -8.35 -0.19
C ILE A 274 -31.96 -8.44 1.32
N TYR A 275 -31.30 -7.62 2.14
CA TYR A 275 -31.50 -7.57 3.57
C TYR A 275 -32.93 -7.12 3.93
N GLN A 276 -33.43 -6.05 3.32
CA GLN A 276 -34.81 -5.58 3.50
C GLN A 276 -35.83 -6.65 3.08
N THR A 277 -35.56 -7.36 1.97
CA THR A 277 -36.39 -8.50 1.54
C THR A 277 -36.38 -9.64 2.58
N ALA A 278 -35.22 -9.90 3.20
CA ALA A 278 -35.11 -10.88 4.28
C ALA A 278 -35.92 -10.46 5.52
N LEU A 279 -35.85 -9.19 5.92
CA LEU A 279 -36.64 -8.64 7.03
C LEU A 279 -38.15 -8.76 6.78
N GLN A 280 -38.61 -8.42 5.58
CA GLN A 280 -40.01 -8.61 5.18
C GLN A 280 -40.40 -10.10 5.19
N THR A 281 -39.49 -10.99 4.78
CA THR A 281 -39.70 -12.44 4.83
C THR A 281 -39.85 -12.94 6.27
N ILE A 282 -39.05 -12.42 7.21
CA ILE A 282 -39.18 -12.72 8.64
C ILE A 282 -40.59 -12.38 9.13
N GLN A 283 -41.11 -11.21 8.76
CA GLN A 283 -42.43 -10.75 9.19
C GLN A 283 -43.58 -11.54 8.56
N THR A 284 -43.46 -11.91 7.29
CA THR A 284 -44.59 -12.48 6.50
C THR A 284 -44.62 -14.00 6.44
N LYS A 285 -43.44 -14.64 6.37
CA LYS A 285 -43.30 -16.09 6.15
C LYS A 285 -42.61 -16.81 7.32
N GLY A 286 -41.92 -16.06 8.18
CA GLY A 286 -41.21 -16.58 9.35
C GLY A 286 -39.69 -16.54 9.19
N GLU A 287 -39.01 -16.71 10.32
CA GLU A 287 -37.55 -16.55 10.43
C GLU A 287 -36.75 -17.61 9.65
N LEU A 288 -37.23 -18.86 9.60
CA LEU A 288 -36.52 -19.95 8.91
C LEU A 288 -36.42 -19.71 7.39
N GLN A 289 -37.46 -19.12 6.80
CA GLN A 289 -37.56 -18.83 5.36
C GLN A 289 -36.63 -17.68 4.95
N ALA A 290 -36.22 -16.84 5.90
CA ALA A 290 -35.31 -15.72 5.64
C ALA A 290 -33.83 -16.13 5.68
N ILE A 291 -33.48 -17.26 6.28
CA ILE A 291 -32.10 -17.74 6.42
C ILE A 291 -31.33 -17.73 5.08
N PRO A 292 -31.86 -18.29 3.96
CA PRO A 292 -31.11 -18.31 2.70
C PRO A 292 -30.79 -16.91 2.14
N LEU A 293 -31.69 -15.94 2.36
CA LEU A 293 -31.47 -14.55 1.93
C LEU A 293 -30.38 -13.89 2.76
N LEU A 294 -30.41 -14.08 4.08
CA LEU A 294 -29.39 -13.56 5.00
C LEU A 294 -28.02 -14.19 4.72
N GLU A 295 -27.97 -15.51 4.50
CA GLU A 295 -26.74 -16.26 4.23
C GLU A 295 -26.06 -15.79 2.94
N LYS A 296 -26.83 -15.45 1.90
CA LYS A 296 -26.31 -14.93 0.63
C LYS A 296 -25.44 -13.68 0.80
N ILE A 297 -25.74 -12.84 1.79
CA ILE A 297 -25.08 -11.54 1.99
C ILE A 297 -24.28 -11.46 3.30
N ALA A 298 -24.36 -12.47 4.18
CA ALA A 298 -23.78 -12.44 5.53
C ALA A 298 -22.27 -12.21 5.57
N GLN A 299 -21.52 -12.54 4.51
CA GLN A 299 -20.07 -12.32 4.45
C GLN A 299 -19.69 -10.84 4.27
N ARG A 300 -20.58 -10.04 3.69
CA ARG A 300 -20.35 -8.66 3.26
C ARG A 300 -21.30 -7.65 3.91
N HIS A 301 -22.39 -8.12 4.52
CA HIS A 301 -23.40 -7.29 5.18
C HIS A 301 -23.51 -7.62 6.68
N LYS A 302 -22.90 -6.79 7.52
CA LYS A 302 -22.79 -7.02 8.98
C LYS A 302 -24.15 -7.16 9.69
N PRO A 303 -25.17 -6.33 9.44
CA PRO A 303 -26.50 -6.52 10.02
C PRO A 303 -27.12 -7.88 9.66
N ALA A 304 -26.95 -8.32 8.40
CA ALA A 304 -27.47 -9.62 7.96
C ALA A 304 -26.77 -10.79 8.65
N GLN A 305 -25.45 -10.68 8.85
CA GLN A 305 -24.68 -11.66 9.60
C GLN A 305 -25.19 -11.80 11.05
N GLN A 306 -25.41 -10.67 11.72
CA GLN A 306 -25.91 -10.65 13.09
C GLN A 306 -27.31 -11.27 13.18
N GLN A 307 -28.20 -10.90 12.26
CA GLN A 307 -29.55 -11.45 12.19
C GLN A 307 -29.54 -12.96 11.92
N LEU A 308 -28.66 -13.43 11.02
CA LEU A 308 -28.47 -14.85 10.72
C LEU A 308 -28.02 -15.63 11.96
N ILE A 309 -27.01 -15.13 12.69
CA ILE A 309 -26.51 -15.74 13.92
C ILE A 309 -27.63 -15.81 14.97
N PHE A 310 -28.38 -14.71 15.15
CA PHE A 310 -29.49 -14.65 16.09
C PHE A 310 -30.55 -15.72 15.79
N ILE A 311 -31.01 -15.80 14.52
CA ILE A 311 -32.02 -16.78 14.10
C ILE A 311 -31.49 -18.20 14.30
N ARG A 312 -30.26 -18.49 13.86
CA ARG A 312 -29.66 -19.83 14.00
C ARG A 312 -29.55 -20.24 15.47
N ASN A 313 -29.09 -19.37 16.35
CA ASN A 313 -28.99 -19.67 17.79
C ASN A 313 -30.36 -19.91 18.42
N LYS A 314 -31.37 -19.10 18.05
CA LYS A 314 -32.74 -19.26 18.53
C LYS A 314 -33.31 -20.64 18.20
N PHE A 315 -33.14 -21.10 16.96
CA PHE A 315 -33.65 -22.40 16.51
C PHE A 315 -32.75 -23.59 16.84
N LYS A 316 -31.47 -23.37 17.18
CA LYS A 316 -30.54 -24.44 17.57
C LYS A 316 -31.07 -25.29 18.72
N THR A 317 -31.82 -24.69 19.63
CA THR A 317 -32.48 -25.38 20.76
C THR A 317 -33.56 -26.38 20.34
N LYS A 318 -34.16 -26.21 19.15
CA LYS A 318 -35.20 -27.10 18.61
C LYS A 318 -34.63 -28.28 17.81
N ILE A 319 -33.36 -28.23 17.42
CA ILE A 319 -32.72 -29.28 16.62
C ILE A 319 -32.87 -30.67 17.23
N PRO A 320 -32.65 -30.91 18.55
CA PRO A 320 -32.80 -32.25 19.12
C PRO A 320 -34.21 -32.84 18.94
N GLU A 321 -35.24 -32.01 19.09
CA GLU A 321 -36.64 -32.39 18.89
C GLU A 321 -36.92 -32.70 17.42
N TRP A 322 -36.55 -31.79 16.51
CA TRP A 322 -36.71 -32.00 15.07
C TRP A 322 -35.96 -33.21 14.56
N ARG A 323 -34.75 -33.47 15.08
CA ARG A 323 -33.95 -34.64 14.77
C ARG A 323 -34.69 -35.92 15.14
N LYS A 324 -35.19 -36.01 16.38
CA LYS A 324 -35.95 -37.17 16.86
C LYS A 324 -37.19 -37.41 15.99
N SER A 325 -37.97 -36.36 15.74
CA SER A 325 -39.17 -36.43 14.90
C SER A 325 -38.86 -36.80 13.45
N GLY A 326 -37.77 -36.30 12.89
CA GLY A 326 -37.34 -36.57 11.53
C GLY A 326 -36.85 -38.01 11.33
N VAL A 327 -36.13 -38.57 12.30
CA VAL A 327 -35.74 -39.99 12.29
C VAL A 327 -36.97 -40.89 12.44
N GLN A 328 -37.87 -40.57 13.37
CA GLN A 328 -39.12 -41.33 13.54
C GLN A 328 -39.99 -41.28 12.27
N ALA A 329 -40.07 -40.12 11.60
CA ALA A 329 -40.78 -40.00 10.33
C ALA A 329 -40.18 -40.90 9.24
N TYR A 330 -38.86 -41.03 9.20
CA TYR A 330 -38.17 -41.95 8.29
C TYR A 330 -38.51 -43.42 8.58
N GLU A 331 -38.47 -43.82 9.85
CA GLU A 331 -38.79 -45.19 10.30
C GLU A 331 -40.25 -45.57 9.97
N ASN A 332 -41.17 -44.61 10.08
CA ASN A 332 -42.58 -44.78 9.75
C ASN A 332 -42.88 -44.65 8.23
N LEU A 333 -41.85 -44.64 7.38
CA LEU A 333 -41.96 -44.49 5.92
C LEU A 333 -42.58 -43.16 5.45
N ASN A 334 -42.71 -42.16 6.34
CA ASN A 334 -43.15 -40.80 5.99
C ASN A 334 -41.96 -39.95 5.52
N TYR A 335 -41.47 -40.26 4.32
CA TYR A 335 -40.26 -39.63 3.78
C TYR A 335 -40.43 -38.13 3.50
N GLN A 336 -41.63 -37.67 3.15
CA GLN A 336 -41.90 -36.24 2.91
C GLN A 336 -41.65 -35.40 4.17
N LEU A 337 -42.20 -35.82 5.31
CA LEU A 337 -41.98 -35.14 6.59
C LEU A 337 -40.51 -35.21 7.02
N CYS A 338 -39.86 -36.36 6.82
CA CYS A 338 -38.43 -36.50 7.10
C CYS A 338 -37.61 -35.47 6.29
N VAL A 339 -37.81 -35.39 4.97
CA VAL A 339 -37.12 -34.42 4.09
C VAL A 339 -37.35 -32.99 4.56
N GLN A 340 -38.59 -32.64 4.92
CA GLN A 340 -38.91 -31.30 5.43
C GLN A 340 -38.13 -30.96 6.71
N LEU A 341 -38.13 -31.86 7.70
CA LEU A 341 -37.43 -31.66 8.97
C LEU A 341 -35.91 -31.61 8.78
N MET A 342 -35.34 -32.49 7.96
CA MET A 342 -33.89 -32.49 7.72
C MET A 342 -33.42 -31.23 6.98
N LYS A 343 -34.20 -30.73 6.01
CA LYS A 343 -33.91 -29.43 5.37
C LYS A 343 -33.98 -28.28 6.36
N GLN A 344 -34.97 -28.27 7.25
CA GLN A 344 -35.07 -27.25 8.30
C GLN A 344 -33.88 -27.28 9.26
N ILE A 345 -33.44 -28.48 9.68
CA ILE A 345 -32.24 -28.64 10.52
C ILE A 345 -31.02 -28.05 9.81
N LEU A 346 -30.78 -28.37 8.54
CA LEU A 346 -29.59 -27.90 7.80
C LEU A 346 -29.59 -26.39 7.52
N LEU A 347 -30.75 -25.73 7.48
CA LEU A 347 -30.80 -24.25 7.44
C LEU A 347 -30.24 -23.64 8.74
N VAL A 348 -30.53 -24.27 9.88
CA VAL A 348 -30.15 -23.78 11.21
C VAL A 348 -28.73 -24.17 11.57
N ASP A 349 -28.37 -25.43 11.35
CA ASP A 349 -27.05 -26.00 11.59
C ASP A 349 -26.60 -26.79 10.36
N PRO A 350 -25.86 -26.13 9.43
CA PRO A 350 -25.36 -26.78 8.23
C PRO A 350 -24.45 -27.99 8.50
N GLU A 351 -23.92 -28.13 9.72
CA GLU A 351 -23.00 -29.19 10.12
C GLU A 351 -23.67 -30.35 10.88
N GLU A 352 -25.00 -30.36 10.98
CA GLU A 352 -25.71 -31.41 11.70
C GLU A 352 -25.64 -32.77 10.97
N GLU A 353 -24.94 -33.72 11.58
CA GLU A 353 -24.60 -35.01 10.98
C GLU A 353 -25.83 -35.87 10.64
N THR A 354 -26.84 -35.89 11.51
CA THR A 354 -28.04 -36.70 11.32
C THR A 354 -28.78 -36.28 10.05
N ALA A 355 -28.98 -34.99 9.85
CA ALA A 355 -29.65 -34.44 8.70
C ALA A 355 -28.84 -34.67 7.43
N LYS A 356 -27.50 -34.54 7.46
CA LYS A 356 -26.62 -34.91 6.34
C LYS A 356 -26.77 -36.38 5.92
N ILE A 357 -27.02 -37.29 6.86
CA ILE A 357 -27.20 -38.72 6.58
C ILE A 357 -28.62 -39.05 6.10
N TYR A 358 -29.64 -38.57 6.81
CA TYR A 358 -31.03 -38.97 6.57
C TYR A 358 -31.68 -38.25 5.40
N LEU A 359 -31.32 -37.00 5.13
CA LEU A 359 -31.87 -36.24 4.01
C LEU A 359 -31.70 -36.96 2.65
N PRO A 360 -30.48 -37.31 2.19
CA PRO A 360 -30.32 -37.97 0.90
C PRO A 360 -30.95 -39.37 0.84
N ARG A 361 -31.07 -40.06 1.98
CA ARG A 361 -31.77 -41.35 2.06
C ARG A 361 -33.27 -41.19 1.87
N ALA A 362 -33.87 -40.23 2.57
CA ALA A 362 -35.29 -39.93 2.49
C ALA A 362 -35.68 -39.44 1.09
N GLU A 363 -34.88 -38.55 0.48
CA GLU A 363 -35.11 -38.07 -0.88
C GLU A 363 -35.10 -39.21 -1.92
N LYS A 364 -34.13 -40.13 -1.85
CA LYS A 364 -34.07 -41.30 -2.75
C LYS A 364 -35.27 -42.22 -2.60
N ARG A 365 -35.76 -42.44 -1.36
CA ARG A 365 -36.93 -43.29 -1.11
C ARG A 365 -38.22 -42.63 -1.56
N LEU A 366 -38.37 -41.33 -1.33
CA LEU A 366 -39.51 -40.55 -1.81
C LEU A 366 -39.61 -40.60 -3.34
N GLN A 367 -38.50 -40.35 -4.04
CA GLN A 367 -38.44 -40.46 -5.51
C GLN A 367 -38.77 -41.87 -6.04
N ALA A 368 -38.39 -42.92 -5.31
CA ALA A 368 -38.71 -44.28 -5.70
C ALA A 368 -40.21 -44.57 -5.56
N LEU A 369 -40.86 -44.06 -4.51
CA LEU A 369 -42.31 -44.18 -4.34
C LEU A 369 -43.08 -43.39 -5.41
N GLU A 370 -42.65 -42.18 -5.72
CA GLU A 370 -43.26 -41.33 -6.77
C GLU A 370 -43.19 -41.97 -8.16
N LYS A 371 -42.20 -42.85 -8.42
CA LYS A 371 -42.08 -43.59 -9.69
C LYS A 371 -42.94 -44.86 -9.78
N LEU A 372 -43.46 -45.33 -8.66
CA LEU A 372 -44.32 -46.51 -8.60
C LEU A 372 -45.81 -46.15 -8.69
N GLN A 373 -46.14 -44.88 -8.49
CA GLN A 373 -47.46 -44.28 -8.74
C GLN A 373 -47.56 -43.85 -10.20
#